data_AF-A0A7J8Z552-F1
#
_entry.id   AF-A0A7J8Z552-F1
#
_cell.length_a   1.000
_cell.length_b   1.000
_cell.length_c   1.000
_cell.angle_alpha   90.00
_cell.angle_beta   90.00
_cell.angle_gamma   90.00
#
_symmetry.space_group_name_H-M   'P 1'
#
loop_
_entity.id
_entity.type
_entity.pdbx_description
1 polymer ?
#
loop_
_entity_poly.entity_id
_entity_poly.type
_entity_poly.pdbx_seq_one_letter_code
_entity_poly.pdbx_strand_id
1 'polypeptide(L)'
;MYRDWQEEKAREISKKQEEIENKIEVADALAVKLLQRFNYSVSTMKTTSQHFSEVHTLQVELGDLKGRLTEVLSNCDSLCKRIAAEGPEPLRSSIKPFTVAAANSTANQSVEPTNQSSISIEDKLE
;
A
#
# COMPACT_ATOMS: atom_id res chain seq x y z
N MET A 1 21.77 41.87 -60.93
CA MET A 1 22.50 42.45 -59.77
C MET A 1 21.60 42.71 -58.56
N TYR A 2 20.61 43.61 -58.59
CA TYR A 2 19.71 43.82 -57.43
C TYR A 2 18.75 42.63 -57.19
N ARG A 3 18.23 42.04 -58.27
CA ARG A 3 17.40 40.82 -58.21
C ARG A 3 18.15 39.64 -57.60
N ASP A 4 19.35 39.36 -58.11
CA ASP A 4 20.20 38.28 -57.60
C ASP A 4 20.55 38.48 -56.11
N TRP A 5 20.78 39.72 -55.69
CA TRP A 5 20.97 40.06 -54.28
C TRP A 5 19.72 39.80 -53.43
N GLN A 6 18.52 40.15 -53.93
CA GLN A 6 17.24 39.85 -53.26
C GLN A 6 17.01 38.33 -53.15
N GLU A 7 17.29 37.59 -54.22
CA GLU A 7 17.16 36.12 -54.25
C GLU A 7 18.14 35.45 -53.28
N GLU A 8 19.38 35.92 -53.21
CA GLU A 8 20.37 35.47 -52.21
C GLU A 8 19.86 35.70 -50.78
N LYS A 9 19.33 36.90 -50.49
CA LYS A 9 18.80 37.22 -49.16
C LYS A 9 17.59 36.39 -48.80
N ALA A 10 16.67 36.19 -49.73
CA ALA A 10 15.52 35.32 -49.53
C ALA A 10 15.98 33.89 -49.18
N ARG A 11 16.99 33.36 -49.91
CA ARG A 11 17.54 32.03 -49.65
C ARG A 11 18.19 31.91 -48.27
N GLU A 12 18.99 32.91 -47.87
CA GLU A 12 19.59 32.94 -46.53
C GLU A 12 18.54 32.96 -45.42
N ILE A 13 17.46 33.74 -45.60
CA ILE A 13 16.34 33.81 -44.65
C ILE A 13 15.63 32.46 -44.57
N SER A 14 15.29 31.85 -45.72
CA SER A 14 14.63 30.55 -45.77
C SER A 14 15.45 29.47 -45.07
N LYS A 15 16.77 29.43 -45.31
CA LYS A 15 17.66 28.47 -44.64
C LYS A 15 17.69 28.66 -43.13
N LYS A 16 17.77 29.91 -42.66
CA LYS A 16 17.73 30.21 -41.22
C LYS A 16 16.39 29.83 -40.59
N GLN A 17 15.29 30.06 -41.31
CA GLN A 17 13.95 29.69 -40.84
C GLN A 17 13.83 28.18 -40.66
N GLU A 18 14.30 27.39 -41.64
CA GLU A 18 14.32 25.93 -41.57
C GLU A 18 15.19 25.43 -40.40
N GLU A 19 16.37 26.02 -40.18
CA GLU A 19 17.23 25.68 -39.04
C GLU A 19 16.57 25.99 -37.69
N ILE A 20 15.78 27.07 -37.61
CA ILE A 20 15.03 27.44 -36.39
C ILE A 20 13.86 26.48 -36.17
N GLU A 21 13.09 26.16 -37.22
CA GLU A 21 11.95 25.24 -37.14
C GLU A 21 12.38 23.86 -36.66
N ASN A 22 13.45 23.30 -37.25
CA ASN A 22 14.03 22.03 -36.80
C ASN A 22 14.43 22.04 -35.31
N LYS A 23 14.97 23.16 -34.82
CA LYS A 23 15.34 23.30 -33.39
C LYS A 23 14.11 23.36 -32.49
N ILE A 24 13.04 24.02 -32.94
CA ILE A 24 11.77 24.10 -32.19
C ILE A 24 11.16 22.71 -32.10
N GLU A 25 11.09 21.96 -33.20
CA GLU A 25 10.55 20.59 -33.20
C GLU A 25 11.30 19.67 -32.24
N VAL A 26 12.63 19.74 -32.23
CA VAL A 26 13.46 18.96 -31.30
C VAL A 26 13.22 19.39 -29.85
N ALA A 27 13.11 20.70 -29.59
CA ALA A 27 12.85 21.23 -28.26
C ALA A 27 11.48 20.79 -27.73
N ASP A 28 10.44 20.84 -28.56
CA ASP A 28 9.09 20.40 -28.21
C ASP A 28 9.04 18.90 -27.92
N ALA A 29 9.66 18.08 -28.78
CA ALA A 29 9.77 16.64 -28.57
C ALA A 29 10.53 16.31 -27.26
N LEU A 30 11.56 17.09 -26.94
CA LEU A 30 12.31 16.93 -25.69
C LEU A 30 11.47 17.35 -24.48
N ALA A 31 10.73 18.47 -24.56
CA ALA A 31 9.88 18.96 -23.49
C ALA A 31 8.79 17.95 -23.12
N VAL A 32 8.14 17.34 -24.11
CA VAL A 32 7.15 16.28 -23.89
C VAL A 32 7.76 15.07 -23.19
N LYS A 33 8.93 14.59 -23.66
CA LYS A 33 9.63 13.46 -23.04
C LYS A 33 10.06 13.76 -21.60
N LEU A 34 10.50 14.99 -21.34
CA LEU A 34 10.90 15.42 -20.00
C LEU A 34 9.69 15.44 -19.06
N LEU A 35 8.56 15.99 -19.51
CA LEU A 35 7.31 16.01 -18.74
C LEU A 35 6.81 14.59 -18.43
N GLN A 36 6.84 13.69 -19.42
CA GLN A 36 6.47 12.28 -19.21
C GLN A 36 7.34 11.61 -18.15
N ARG A 37 8.67 11.77 -18.23
CA ARG A 37 9.60 11.21 -17.23
C ARG A 37 9.38 11.81 -15.84
N PHE A 38 9.15 13.13 -15.77
CA PHE A 38 8.89 13.80 -14.51
C PHE A 38 7.62 13.25 -13.84
N ASN A 39 6.52 13.15 -14.59
CA ASN A 39 5.26 12.60 -14.06
C ASN A 39 5.40 11.15 -13.60
N TYR A 40 6.11 10.32 -14.36
CA TYR A 40 6.42 8.95 -13.95
C TYR A 40 7.24 8.91 -12.65
N SER A 41 8.27 9.75 -12.54
CA SER A 41 9.10 9.86 -11.34
C SER A 41 8.26 10.26 -10.13
N VAL A 42 7.40 11.26 -10.26
CA VAL A 42 6.49 11.72 -9.20
C VAL A 42 5.53 10.60 -8.77
N SER A 43 4.93 9.88 -9.71
CA SER A 43 4.04 8.75 -9.41
C SER A 43 4.76 7.62 -8.66
N THR A 44 5.98 7.30 -9.10
CA THR A 44 6.83 6.29 -8.46
C THR A 44 7.18 6.72 -7.03
N MET A 45 7.62 7.97 -6.83
CA MET A 45 7.94 8.51 -5.51
C MET A 45 6.73 8.50 -4.57
N LYS A 46 5.54 8.85 -5.07
CA LYS A 46 4.30 8.80 -4.28
C LYS A 46 3.99 7.38 -3.82
N THR A 47 4.12 6.41 -4.72
CA THR A 47 3.90 4.99 -4.41
C THR A 47 4.91 4.48 -3.38
N THR A 48 6.19 4.78 -3.56
CA THR A 48 7.24 4.44 -2.61
C THR A 48 7.00 5.07 -1.23
N SER A 49 6.58 6.34 -1.18
CA SER A 49 6.23 7.01 0.08
C SER A 49 5.06 6.34 0.79
N GLN A 50 4.05 5.88 0.04
CA GLN A 50 2.91 5.16 0.60
C GLN A 50 3.36 3.82 1.21
N HIS A 51 4.17 3.05 0.50
CA HIS A 51 4.72 1.80 1.03
C HIS A 51 5.57 2.02 2.28
N PHE A 52 6.38 3.08 2.34
CA PHE A 52 7.13 3.41 3.57
C PHE A 52 6.22 3.78 4.74
N SER A 53 5.11 4.47 4.48
CA SER A 53 4.11 4.75 5.52
C SER A 53 3.50 3.47 6.07
N GLU A 54 3.17 2.50 5.21
CA GLU A 54 2.63 1.20 5.62
C GLU A 54 3.64 0.40 6.43
N VAL A 55 4.91 0.37 6.00
CA VAL A 55 6.01 -0.27 6.75
C VAL A 55 6.19 0.36 8.13
N HIS A 56 6.07 1.69 8.23
CA HIS A 56 6.16 2.38 9.51
C HIS A 56 5.03 1.97 10.46
N THR A 57 3.78 1.91 9.97
CA THR A 57 2.64 1.42 10.75
C THR A 57 2.88 -0.01 11.26
N LEU A 58 3.31 -0.91 10.38
CA LEU A 58 3.62 -2.29 10.77
C LEU A 58 4.74 -2.39 11.81
N GLN A 59 5.76 -1.53 11.70
CA GLN A 59 6.86 -1.47 12.67
C GLN A 59 6.36 -1.09 14.07
N VAL A 60 5.41 -0.15 14.16
CA VAL A 60 4.80 0.26 15.44
C VAL A 60 3.98 -0.89 16.03
N GLU A 61 3.08 -1.50 15.25
CA GLU A 61 2.24 -2.61 15.70
C GLU A 61 3.07 -3.81 16.17
N LEU A 62 4.17 -4.12 15.48
CA LEU A 62 5.12 -5.16 15.88
C LEU A 62 5.79 -4.83 17.23
N GLY A 63 6.13 -3.56 17.44
CA GLY A 63 6.68 -3.06 18.70
C GLY A 63 5.72 -3.24 19.88
N ASP A 64 4.46 -2.86 19.69
CA ASP A 64 3.41 -2.99 20.69
C ASP A 64 3.12 -4.46 21.02
N LEU A 65 3.01 -5.31 20.00
CA LEU A 65 2.81 -6.75 20.19
C LEU A 65 3.96 -7.40 20.96
N LYS A 66 5.20 -7.03 20.64
CA LYS A 66 6.39 -7.47 21.37
C LYS A 66 6.36 -7.00 22.83
N GLY A 67 5.92 -5.77 23.10
CA GLY A 67 5.73 -5.25 24.45
C GLY A 67 4.74 -6.10 25.25
N ARG A 68 3.54 -6.34 24.69
CA ARG A 68 2.50 -7.18 25.31
C ARG A 68 2.96 -8.62 25.55
N LEU A 69 3.69 -9.21 24.60
CA LEU A 69 4.25 -10.55 24.77
C LEU A 69 5.28 -10.60 25.91
N THR A 70 6.13 -9.57 26.02
CA THR A 70 7.12 -9.46 27.10
C THR A 70 6.43 -9.37 28.46
N GLU A 71 5.35 -8.58 28.55
CA GLU A 71 4.52 -8.49 29.77
C GLU A 71 3.90 -9.84 30.13
N VAL A 72 3.29 -10.54 29.17
CA VAL A 72 2.70 -11.88 29.40
C VAL A 72 3.76 -12.87 29.85
N LEU A 73 4.94 -12.89 29.21
CA LEU A 73 6.06 -13.75 29.62
C LEU A 73 6.52 -13.44 31.05
N SER A 74 6.64 -12.16 31.41
CA SER A 74 7.01 -11.74 32.77
C SER A 74 5.95 -12.12 33.80
N ASN A 75 4.67 -12.01 33.44
CA ASN A 75 3.55 -12.46 34.28
C ASN A 75 3.61 -13.98 34.49
N CYS A 76 3.80 -14.76 33.43
CA CYS A 76 3.96 -16.21 33.49
C CYS A 76 5.18 -16.62 34.32
N ASP A 77 6.33 -15.96 34.16
CA ASP A 77 7.53 -16.23 34.97
C ASP A 77 7.29 -15.95 36.45
N SER A 78 6.63 -14.83 36.77
CA SER A 78 6.25 -14.48 38.14
C SER A 78 5.27 -15.49 38.73
N LEU A 79 4.33 -16.00 37.92
CA LEU A 79 3.40 -17.06 38.31
C LEU A 79 4.14 -18.37 38.59
N CYS A 80 5.05 -18.78 37.70
CA CYS A 80 5.88 -19.97 37.87
C CYS A 80 6.73 -19.88 39.15
N LYS A 81 7.35 -18.73 39.43
CA LYS A 81 8.10 -18.49 40.67
C LYS A 81 7.23 -18.61 41.92
N ARG A 82 6.01 -18.07 41.88
CA ARG A 82 5.05 -18.17 42.99
C ARG A 82 4.63 -19.62 43.24
N ILE A 83 4.29 -20.36 42.17
CA ILE A 83 3.94 -21.78 42.27
C ILE A 83 5.11 -22.59 42.85
N ALA A 84 6.34 -22.30 42.43
CA ALA A 84 7.52 -22.98 42.95
C ALA A 84 7.78 -22.68 44.45
N ALA A 85 7.43 -21.48 44.93
CA ALA A 85 7.65 -21.06 46.30
C ALA A 85 6.52 -21.44 47.27
N GLU A 86 5.26 -21.28 46.87
CA GLU A 86 4.08 -21.35 47.73
C GLU A 86 3.18 -22.56 47.44
N GLY A 87 3.42 -23.28 46.33
CA GLY A 87 2.51 -24.30 45.80
C GLY A 87 1.33 -23.71 45.00
N PRO A 88 0.58 -24.53 44.25
CA PRO A 88 -0.55 -24.09 43.43
C PRO A 88 -1.83 -23.72 44.22
N GLU A 89 -1.92 -24.08 45.50
CA GLU A 89 -3.10 -23.96 46.35
C GLU A 89 -3.66 -22.52 46.48
N PRO A 90 -2.85 -21.46 46.63
CA PRO A 90 -3.33 -20.07 46.69
C PRO A 90 -3.98 -19.60 45.37
N LEU A 91 -3.59 -20.20 44.24
CA LEU A 91 -4.19 -19.86 42.94
C LEU A 91 -5.54 -20.57 42.75
N ARG A 92 -5.70 -21.77 43.31
CA ARG A 92 -6.95 -22.54 43.23
C ARG A 92 -8.12 -21.86 43.93
N SER A 93 -7.87 -21.08 44.98
CA SER A 93 -8.92 -20.30 45.66
C SER A 93 -9.32 -19.02 44.90
N SER A 94 -8.44 -18.50 44.03
CA SER A 94 -8.63 -17.25 43.28
C SER A 94 -9.32 -17.47 41.92
N ILE A 95 -9.28 -18.69 41.39
CA ILE A 95 -9.98 -19.04 40.15
C ILE A 95 -11.49 -19.07 40.42
N LYS A 96 -12.21 -18.06 39.95
CA LYS A 96 -13.64 -18.22 39.66
C LYS A 96 -13.74 -19.10 38.40
N PRO A 97 -14.46 -20.24 38.45
CA PRO A 97 -14.66 -21.07 37.27
C PRO A 97 -15.25 -20.20 36.16
N PHE A 98 -14.63 -20.22 34.97
CA PHE A 98 -15.26 -19.67 33.78
C PHE A 98 -16.52 -20.51 33.52
N THR A 99 -17.68 -19.99 33.88
CA THR A 99 -18.95 -20.62 33.53
C THR A 99 -19.10 -20.50 32.03
N VAL A 100 -18.78 -21.57 31.30
CA VAL A 100 -19.24 -21.76 29.92
C VAL A 100 -20.75 -21.69 29.98
N ALA A 101 -21.32 -20.61 29.44
CA ALA A 101 -22.76 -20.52 29.26
C ALA A 101 -23.15 -21.71 28.36
N ALA A 102 -23.82 -22.70 28.95
CA ALA A 102 -24.48 -23.73 28.19
C ALA A 102 -25.52 -23.02 27.32
N ALA A 103 -25.17 -22.80 26.05
CA ALA A 103 -26.15 -22.41 25.05
C ALA A 103 -27.15 -23.57 25.00
N ASN A 104 -28.30 -23.35 25.61
CA ASN A 104 -29.40 -24.29 25.65
C ASN A 104 -29.70 -24.77 24.24
N SER A 105 -29.36 -26.03 23.98
CA SER A 105 -29.81 -26.78 22.83
C SER A 105 -31.33 -26.91 22.92
N THR A 106 -32.08 -26.10 22.18
CA THR A 106 -33.46 -26.45 21.81
C THR A 106 -33.96 -25.64 20.63
N ALA A 107 -34.75 -26.34 19.81
CA ALA A 107 -35.66 -25.86 18.79
C ALA A 107 -35.09 -25.61 17.38
N ASN A 108 -34.93 -26.72 16.66
CA ASN A 108 -35.55 -26.97 15.35
C ASN A 108 -36.25 -25.76 14.71
N GLN A 109 -35.67 -25.22 13.65
CA GLN A 109 -36.46 -24.73 12.51
C GLN A 109 -35.83 -25.23 11.22
N SER A 110 -36.58 -26.13 10.59
CA SER A 110 -36.45 -26.54 9.21
C SER A 110 -36.61 -25.32 8.30
N VAL A 111 -35.61 -25.02 7.49
CA VAL A 111 -35.79 -24.25 6.26
C VAL A 111 -35.07 -25.00 5.14
N GLU A 112 -35.86 -25.33 4.13
CA GLU A 112 -35.59 -26.13 2.94
C GLU A 112 -34.53 -25.46 2.02
N PRO A 113 -33.78 -26.21 1.19
CA PRO A 113 -32.66 -25.67 0.43
C PRO A 113 -33.08 -25.17 -0.96
N THR A 114 -32.79 -23.90 -1.27
CA THR A 114 -32.82 -23.41 -2.65
C THR A 114 -31.40 -23.31 -3.18
N ASN A 115 -31.01 -24.35 -3.94
CA ASN A 115 -29.87 -24.31 -4.84
C ASN A 115 -30.14 -23.30 -5.96
N GLN A 116 -29.20 -22.39 -6.23
CA GLN A 116 -28.82 -22.02 -7.59
C GLN A 116 -27.46 -21.27 -7.63
N SER A 117 -26.51 -21.93 -8.31
CA SER A 117 -25.31 -21.43 -9.00
C SER A 117 -25.61 -20.13 -9.78
N SER A 118 -24.73 -19.16 -10.01
CA SER A 118 -23.36 -19.26 -10.54
C SER A 118 -22.55 -17.97 -10.31
N ILE A 119 -21.25 -18.15 -10.21
CA ILE A 119 -20.18 -17.14 -10.24
C ILE A 119 -20.11 -16.50 -11.63
N SER A 120 -20.02 -15.17 -11.71
CA SER A 120 -19.45 -14.47 -12.85
C SER A 120 -18.58 -13.32 -12.34
N ILE A 121 -17.26 -13.46 -12.56
CA ILE A 121 -16.26 -12.40 -12.43
C ILE A 121 -16.19 -11.75 -13.81
N GLU A 122 -16.40 -10.43 -13.88
CA GLU A 122 -16.05 -9.65 -15.05
C GLU A 122 -15.07 -8.55 -14.65
N ASP A 123 -13.86 -8.71 -15.19
CA ASP A 123 -12.85 -7.68 -15.41
C ASP A 123 -13.47 -6.46 -16.09
N LYS A 124 -13.11 -5.26 -15.63
CA LYS A 124 -13.21 -4.07 -16.46
C LYS A 124 -11.94 -3.24 -16.35
N LEU A 125 -11.05 -3.52 -17.29
CA LEU A 125 -9.96 -2.68 -17.75
C LEU A 125 -10.56 -1.60 -18.65
N GLU A 126 -10.55 -0.34 -18.20
CA GLU A 126 -10.37 0.86 -19.03
C GLU A 126 -10.03 2.07 -18.16
#